data_AF-A0A972DMX9-F1
#
_entry.id   AF-A0A972DMX9-F1
#
_cell.length_a   1.000
_cell.length_b   1.000
_cell.length_c   1.000
_cell.angle_alpha   90.00
_cell.angle_beta   90.00
_cell.angle_gamma   90.00
#
_symmetry.space_group_name_H-M   'P 1'
#
loop_
_entity.id
_entity.type
_entity.pdbx_description
1 polymer ?
#
loop_
_entity_poly.entity_id
_entity_poly.type
_entity_poly.pdbx_seq_one_letter_code
_entity_poly.pdbx_strand_id
1 'polypeptide(L)'
;MAVCLIASLAAVSGLYFLAAADFVAAMQLMIYVGGTLVLLVFGVMLTARGPFVSMKITPANWLMAGLAGGALLILLLCAATSVDAWKTAAVAASAPAAEGGHTVAPIGMALLGIRVDALEQANPALRGGIAGYLLPFEIVSVHLLVVLVGAAHLARARRRRRPAEAVPDASRSA
;
A
#
# COMPACT_ATOMS: atom_id res chain seq x y z
N MET A 1 12.78 -2.17 -15.95
CA MET A 1 12.24 -1.44 -14.78
C MET A 1 11.14 -2.21 -14.07
N ALA A 2 10.03 -2.60 -14.72
CA ALA A 2 8.95 -3.34 -14.06
C ALA A 2 9.39 -4.67 -13.42
N VAL A 3 10.25 -5.45 -14.09
CA VAL A 3 10.75 -6.74 -13.55
C VAL A 3 11.54 -6.58 -12.25
N CYS A 4 12.30 -5.49 -12.10
CA CYS A 4 13.04 -5.21 -10.85
C CYS A 4 12.08 -4.90 -9.69
N LEU A 5 10.95 -4.22 -9.95
CA LEU A 5 9.93 -3.98 -8.94
C LEU A 5 9.19 -5.26 -8.56
N ILE A 6 8.85 -6.12 -9.54
CA ILE A 6 8.28 -7.45 -9.27
C ILE A 6 9.23 -8.23 -8.36
N ALA A 7 10.51 -8.32 -8.73
CA ALA A 7 11.51 -9.02 -7.95
C ALA A 7 11.68 -8.44 -6.53
N SER A 8 11.68 -7.12 -6.38
CA SER A 8 11.78 -6.46 -5.08
C SER A 8 10.57 -6.72 -4.18
N LEU A 9 9.35 -6.59 -4.71
CA LEU A 9 8.12 -6.83 -3.94
C LEU A 9 7.92 -8.32 -3.61
N ALA A 10 8.32 -9.21 -4.52
CA ALA A 10 8.35 -10.65 -4.27
C ALA A 10 9.40 -11.02 -3.20
N ALA A 11 10.58 -10.38 -3.21
CA ALA A 11 11.59 -10.57 -2.17
C ALA A 11 11.08 -10.12 -0.78
N VAL A 12 10.33 -9.03 -0.70
CA VAL A 12 9.68 -8.60 0.56
C VAL A 12 8.66 -9.65 1.04
N SER A 13 7.84 -10.22 0.15
CA SER A 13 6.94 -11.33 0.50
C SER A 13 7.71 -12.56 0.99
N GLY A 14 8.83 -12.89 0.34
CA GLY A 14 9.74 -13.96 0.79
C GLY A 14 10.32 -13.70 2.19
N LEU A 15 10.66 -12.45 2.52
CA LEU A 15 11.13 -12.06 3.85
C LEU A 15 10.03 -12.25 4.92
N TYR A 16 8.76 -12.00 4.57
CA TYR A 16 7.63 -12.29 5.46
C TYR A 16 7.36 -13.79 5.67
N PHE A 17 7.51 -14.61 4.63
CA PHE A 17 7.48 -16.07 4.80
C PHE A 17 8.62 -16.55 5.70
N LEU A 18 9.83 -16.00 5.53
CA LEU A 18 10.97 -16.35 6.39
C LEU A 18 10.76 -15.91 7.85
N ALA A 19 9.97 -14.86 8.08
CA ALA A 19 9.56 -14.40 9.40
C ALA A 19 8.31 -15.12 9.97
N ALA A 20 7.88 -16.24 9.36
CA ALA A 20 6.69 -17.01 9.73
C ALA A 20 5.38 -16.19 9.77
N ALA A 21 5.29 -15.14 8.94
CA ALA A 21 4.13 -14.27 8.85
C ALA A 21 3.26 -14.62 7.62
N ASP A 22 2.71 -15.83 7.57
CA ASP A 22 2.12 -16.41 6.35
C ASP A 22 0.96 -15.61 5.76
N PHE A 23 0.04 -15.15 6.60
CA PHE A 23 -1.09 -14.34 6.13
C PHE A 23 -0.61 -13.03 5.49
N VAL A 24 0.32 -12.32 6.15
CA VAL A 24 0.86 -11.05 5.64
C VAL A 24 1.69 -11.29 4.37
N ALA A 25 2.46 -12.37 4.32
CA ALA A 25 3.25 -12.77 3.15
C ALA A 25 2.36 -13.05 1.93
N ALA A 26 1.25 -13.77 2.12
CA ALA A 26 0.27 -14.05 1.07
C ALA A 26 -0.46 -12.76 0.61
N MET A 27 -0.89 -11.92 1.55
CA MET A 27 -1.51 -10.63 1.23
C MET A 27 -0.55 -9.69 0.50
N GLN A 28 0.75 -9.72 0.82
CA GLN A 28 1.78 -8.95 0.13
C GLN A 28 1.84 -9.33 -1.36
N LEU A 29 1.84 -10.63 -1.65
CA LEU A 29 1.89 -11.13 -3.01
C LEU A 29 0.58 -10.83 -3.76
N MET A 30 -0.57 -11.10 -3.15
CA MET A 30 -1.88 -10.90 -3.77
C MET A 30 -2.18 -9.42 -4.06
N ILE A 31 -1.99 -8.53 -3.09
CA ILE A 31 -2.36 -7.12 -3.22
C ILE A 31 -1.30 -6.35 -4.00
N TYR A 32 -0.02 -6.43 -3.61
CA TYR A 32 1.00 -5.57 -4.20
C TYR A 32 1.50 -6.11 -5.54
N VAL A 33 1.89 -7.38 -5.60
CA VAL A 33 2.38 -7.98 -6.86
C VAL A 33 1.23 -8.29 -7.81
N GLY A 34 0.14 -8.88 -7.31
CA GLY A 34 -1.01 -9.28 -8.13
C GLY A 34 -1.95 -8.15 -8.54
N GLY A 35 -2.22 -7.18 -7.65
CA GLY A 35 -3.15 -6.09 -7.91
C GLY A 35 -2.46 -4.80 -8.34
N THR A 36 -1.85 -4.10 -7.37
CA THR A 36 -1.36 -2.73 -7.54
C THR A 36 -0.27 -2.62 -8.60
N LEU A 37 0.69 -3.53 -8.62
CA LEU A 37 1.78 -3.51 -9.59
C LEU A 37 1.29 -3.79 -11.01
N VAL A 38 0.33 -4.71 -11.17
CA VAL A 38 -0.28 -4.99 -12.47
C VAL A 38 -1.00 -3.75 -13.01
N LEU A 39 -1.81 -3.08 -12.18
CA LEU A 39 -2.45 -1.81 -12.55
C LEU A 39 -1.43 -0.72 -12.87
N LEU A 40 -0.34 -0.61 -12.10
CA LEU A 40 0.74 0.35 -12.36
C LEU A 40 1.42 0.07 -13.71
N VAL A 41 1.77 -1.18 -14.00
CA VAL A 41 2.43 -1.58 -15.26
C VAL A 41 1.51 -1.29 -16.43
N PHE A 42 0.22 -1.63 -16.35
CA PHE A 42 -0.74 -1.26 -17.39
C PHE A 42 -0.84 0.26 -17.56
N GLY A 43 -0.93 1.03 -16.48
CA GLY A 43 -1.00 2.50 -16.54
C GLY A 43 0.23 3.13 -17.17
N VAL A 44 1.43 2.67 -16.80
CA VAL A 44 2.70 3.11 -17.40
C VAL A 44 2.77 2.71 -18.86
N MET A 45 2.43 1.47 -19.21
CA MET A 45 2.49 0.98 -20.60
C MET A 45 1.52 1.73 -21.52
N LEU A 46 0.35 2.14 -21.02
CA LEU A 46 -0.62 2.95 -21.77
C LEU A 46 -0.18 4.41 -21.94
N THR A 47 0.60 4.96 -21.00
CA THR A 47 0.98 6.38 -20.96
C THR A 47 2.39 6.66 -21.50
N ALA A 48 3.27 5.65 -21.56
CA ALA A 48 4.64 5.79 -22.02
C ALA A 48 4.72 5.96 -23.55
N ARG A 49 4.41 7.17 -24.05
CA ARG A 49 4.45 7.52 -25.49
C ARG A 49 5.22 8.83 -25.79
N GLY A 50 6.18 9.22 -24.96
CA GLY A 50 6.98 10.44 -25.17
C GLY A 50 8.48 10.23 -25.01
N PRO A 51 9.33 11.08 -25.62
CA PRO A 51 10.77 11.07 -25.35
C PRO A 51 10.99 11.34 -23.86
N PHE A 52 11.75 10.48 -23.19
CA PHE A 52 12.18 10.74 -21.83
C PHE A 52 12.96 12.06 -21.83
N VAL A 53 12.44 13.07 -21.12
CA VAL A 53 13.16 14.33 -20.90
C VAL A 53 14.40 13.97 -20.10
N SER A 54 15.55 13.93 -20.78
CA SER A 54 16.84 13.67 -20.17
C SER A 54 17.24 14.92 -19.38
N MET A 55 16.84 14.96 -18.12
CA MET A 55 17.26 16.00 -17.19
C MET A 55 18.70 15.69 -16.77
N LYS A 56 19.65 16.55 -17.17
CA LYS A 56 21.05 16.39 -16.77
C LYS A 56 21.16 16.60 -15.26
N ILE A 57 21.44 15.52 -14.54
CA ILE A 57 21.69 15.57 -13.11
C ILE A 57 23.17 15.96 -12.91
N THR A 58 23.43 17.13 -12.32
CA THR A 58 24.79 17.55 -11.96
C THR A 58 25.36 16.60 -10.90
N PRO A 59 26.65 16.21 -10.98
CA PRO A 59 27.27 15.29 -10.01
C PRO A 59 27.15 15.77 -8.55
N ALA A 60 27.15 17.09 -8.31
CA ALA A 60 26.91 17.67 -6.99
C ALA A 60 25.51 17.35 -6.45
N ASN A 61 24.47 17.38 -7.29
CA ASN A 61 23.11 17.03 -6.88
C ASN A 61 22.96 15.54 -6.61
N TRP A 62 23.67 14.70 -7.37
CA TRP A 62 23.72 13.26 -7.12
C TRP A 62 24.42 12.93 -5.80
N LEU A 63 25.53 13.62 -5.48
CA LEU A 63 26.23 13.49 -4.21
C LEU A 63 25.37 13.97 -3.03
N MET A 64 24.70 15.12 -3.15
CA MET A 64 23.80 15.62 -2.10
C MET A 64 22.60 14.70 -1.89
N ALA A 65 21.99 14.18 -2.97
CA ALA A 65 20.90 13.21 -2.87
C ALA A 65 21.36 11.90 -2.22
N GLY A 66 22.54 11.41 -2.59
CA GLY A 66 23.14 10.22 -1.99
C GLY A 66 23.46 10.42 -0.51
N LEU A 67 24.03 11.58 -0.13
CA LEU A 67 24.35 11.91 1.25
C LEU A 67 23.09 12.06 2.09
N ALA A 68 22.08 12.78 1.59
CA ALA A 68 20.81 12.97 2.30
C ALA A 68 20.05 11.66 2.45
N GLY A 69 19.96 10.85 1.39
CA GLY A 69 19.33 9.53 1.42
C GLY A 69 20.07 8.55 2.33
N GLY A 70 21.41 8.54 2.25
CA GLY A 70 22.26 7.72 3.12
C GLY A 70 22.17 8.13 4.59
N ALA A 71 22.22 9.43 4.88
CA ALA A 71 22.06 9.95 6.24
C ALA A 71 20.68 9.60 6.82
N LEU A 72 19.62 9.73 6.02
CA LEU A 72 18.27 9.33 6.43
C LEU A 72 18.18 7.81 6.67
N LEU A 73 18.77 6.99 5.79
CA LEU A 73 18.80 5.54 5.96
C LEU A 73 19.56 5.14 7.24
N ILE A 74 20.72 5.75 7.48
CA ILE A 74 21.52 5.50 8.69
C ILE A 74 20.75 5.93 9.94
N LEU A 75 20.12 7.12 9.90
CA LEU A 75 19.29 7.59 11.00
C LEU A 75 18.14 6.60 11.30
N LEU A 76 17.47 6.09 10.26
CA LEU A 76 16.40 5.11 10.42
C LEU A 76 16.91 3.77 10.98
N LEU A 77 18.10 3.32 10.55
CA LEU A 77 18.73 2.09 11.07
C LEU A 77 19.16 2.24 12.54
N CYS A 78 19.72 3.39 12.90
CA CYS A 78 20.03 3.70 14.29
C CYS A 78 18.76 3.76 15.13
N ALA A 79 17.73 4.49 14.67
CA ALA A 79 16.44 4.56 15.36
C ALA A 79 15.80 3.17 15.54
N ALA A 80 15.86 2.33 14.50
CA ALA A 80 15.32 0.98 14.55
C ALA A 80 16.08 0.06 15.53
N THR A 81 17.38 0.27 15.73
CA THR A 81 18.20 -0.57 16.63
C THR A 81 18.36 0.02 18.04
N SER A 82 18.01 1.29 18.26
CA SER A 82 18.01 1.93 19.58
C SER A 82 16.87 1.48 20.50
N VAL A 83 15.79 0.89 19.97
CA VAL A 83 14.65 0.44 20.78
C VAL A 83 14.92 -0.94 21.36
N ASP A 84 15.29 -1.01 22.64
CA ASP A 84 15.62 -2.27 23.32
C ASP A 84 14.43 -3.25 23.40
N ALA A 85 13.19 -2.74 23.42
CA ALA A 85 11.98 -3.56 23.39
C ALA A 85 11.89 -4.46 22.13
N TRP A 86 12.48 -4.03 21.01
CA TRP A 86 12.49 -4.82 19.77
C TRP A 86 13.52 -5.95 19.81
N LYS A 87 14.60 -5.78 20.58
CA LYS A 87 15.62 -6.82 20.78
C LYS A 87 15.07 -7.97 21.63
N THR A 88 14.26 -7.68 22.64
CA THR A 88 13.62 -8.69 23.48
C THR A 88 12.47 -9.41 22.78
N ALA A 89 11.72 -8.72 21.90
CA ALA A 89 10.67 -9.32 21.10
C ALA A 89 11.21 -10.39 20.12
N ALA A 90 12.41 -10.20 19.58
CA ALA A 90 13.08 -11.18 18.72
C ALA A 90 13.39 -12.50 19.46
N VAL A 91 13.71 -12.43 20.76
CA VAL A 91 13.94 -13.61 21.61
C VAL A 91 12.62 -14.32 21.95
N ALA A 92 11.54 -13.57 22.14
CA ALA A 92 10.20 -14.14 22.35
C ALA A 92 9.65 -14.85 21.09
N ALA A 93 9.99 -14.36 19.90
CA ALA A 93 9.61 -14.98 18.62
C ALA A 93 10.30 -16.33 18.36
N SER A 94 11.38 -16.64 19.08
CA SER A 94 12.05 -17.96 19.05
C SER A 94 11.51 -18.95 20.07
N ALA A 95 10.51 -18.58 20.88
CA ALA A 95 9.79 -19.54 21.72
C ALA A 95 8.96 -20.49 20.83
N PRO A 96 8.86 -21.79 21.17
CA PRO A 96 8.11 -22.74 20.37
C PRO A 96 6.67 -22.24 20.20
N ALA A 97 6.25 -22.04 18.95
CA ALA A 97 4.93 -21.57 18.61
C ALA A 97 3.89 -22.49 19.27
N ALA A 98 3.03 -21.91 20.11
CA ALA A 98 1.89 -22.61 20.67
C ALA A 98 1.08 -23.22 19.51
N GLU A 99 0.56 -24.44 19.71
CA GLU A 99 -0.14 -25.29 18.73
C GLU A 99 -1.49 -24.72 18.22
N GLY A 100 -1.62 -23.40 18.07
CA GLY A 100 -2.69 -22.78 17.30
C GLY A 100 -2.27 -22.74 15.84
N GLY A 101 -2.82 -23.60 14.99
CA GLY A 101 -2.52 -23.61 13.55
C GLY A 101 -2.65 -22.21 12.92
N HIS A 102 -1.96 -22.00 11.80
CA HIS A 102 -1.91 -20.74 11.04
C HIS A 102 -3.28 -20.38 10.43
N THR A 103 -4.24 -20.03 11.28
CA THR A 103 -5.61 -19.69 10.90
C THR A 103 -5.82 -18.18 10.87
N VAL A 104 -6.66 -17.74 9.93
CA VAL A 104 -7.08 -16.35 9.81
C VAL A 104 -8.21 -15.98 10.78
N ALA A 105 -8.77 -16.95 11.51
CA ALA A 105 -9.90 -16.72 12.41
C ALA A 105 -9.64 -15.67 13.51
N PRO A 106 -8.46 -15.62 14.18
CA PRO A 106 -8.14 -14.58 15.16
C PRO A 106 -8.14 -13.18 14.55
N ILE A 107 -7.63 -13.05 13.32
CA ILE A 107 -7.60 -11.79 12.58
C ILE A 107 -9.03 -11.33 12.27
N GLY A 108 -9.87 -12.26 11.78
CA GLY A 108 -11.28 -11.98 11.48
C GLY A 108 -12.06 -11.52 12.72
N MET A 109 -11.89 -12.20 13.85
CA MET A 109 -12.51 -11.81 15.12
C MET A 109 -12.02 -10.43 15.59
N ALA A 110 -10.72 -10.16 15.46
CA ALA A 110 -10.14 -8.87 15.83
C ALA A 110 -10.70 -7.71 14.99
N LEU A 111 -10.97 -7.92 13.70
CA LEU A 111 -11.62 -6.94 12.82
C LEU A 111 -13.08 -6.68 13.19
N LEU A 112 -13.80 -7.70 13.67
CA LEU A 112 -15.17 -7.57 14.18
C LEU A 112 -15.24 -6.91 15.57
N GLY A 113 -14.12 -6.46 16.11
CA GLY A 113 -14.05 -5.77 17.39
C GLY A 113 -13.77 -6.70 18.58
N ILE A 114 -13.66 -8.01 18.36
CA ILE A 114 -13.40 -9.02 19.41
C ILE A 114 -11.91 -9.34 19.42
N ARG A 115 -11.17 -8.76 20.36
CA ARG A 115 -9.73 -9.05 20.54
C ARG A 115 -9.55 -10.31 21.38
N VAL A 116 -9.42 -11.45 20.72
CA VAL A 116 -9.17 -12.75 21.35
C VAL A 116 -7.88 -12.72 22.19
N ASP A 117 -6.84 -12.03 21.69
CA ASP A 117 -5.53 -11.91 22.35
C ASP A 117 -5.54 -11.05 23.64
N ALA A 118 -6.59 -10.23 23.83
CA ALA A 118 -6.70 -9.31 24.97
C ALA A 118 -7.56 -9.88 26.12
N LEU A 119 -8.21 -11.03 25.91
CA LEU A 119 -9.01 -11.70 26.94
C LEU A 119 -8.14 -12.23 28.10
N GLU A 120 -6.88 -12.52 27.83
CA GLU A 120 -5.90 -13.04 28.79
C GLU A 120 -5.16 -11.94 29.57
N GLN A 121 -5.52 -10.66 29.34
CA GLN A 121 -4.85 -9.53 29.98
C GLN A 121 -5.33 -9.37 31.44
N ALA A 122 -4.40 -9.53 32.38
CA ALA A 122 -4.66 -9.60 33.82
C ALA A 122 -5.08 -8.26 34.49
N ASN A 123 -4.91 -7.12 33.82
CA ASN A 123 -5.22 -5.80 34.40
C ASN A 123 -6.66 -5.35 34.06
N PRO A 124 -7.59 -5.34 35.04
CA PRO A 124 -8.99 -5.02 34.81
C PRO A 124 -9.26 -3.56 34.40
N ALA A 125 -8.34 -2.63 34.66
CA ALA A 125 -8.48 -1.22 34.28
C ALA A 125 -8.27 -0.97 32.77
N LEU A 126 -7.55 -1.87 32.08
CA LEU A 126 -7.32 -1.82 30.63
C LEU A 126 -8.36 -2.61 29.82
N ARG A 127 -9.24 -3.37 30.50
CA ARG A 127 -10.32 -4.15 29.88
C ARG A 127 -11.42 -3.29 29.26
N GLY A 128 -11.63 -2.07 29.78
CA GLY A 128 -12.77 -1.22 29.40
C GLY A 128 -12.59 -0.40 28.11
N GLY A 129 -11.46 -0.52 27.40
CA GLY A 129 -11.03 0.51 26.45
C GLY A 129 -10.75 0.08 25.01
N ILE A 130 -11.11 -1.12 24.56
CA ILE A 130 -10.64 -1.59 23.24
C ILE A 130 -11.78 -2.23 22.45
N ALA A 131 -12.58 -1.41 21.78
CA ALA A 131 -13.14 -1.88 20.51
C ALA A 131 -11.95 -2.40 19.69
N GLY A 132 -11.99 -3.64 19.22
CA GLY A 132 -10.93 -4.18 18.37
C GLY A 132 -10.70 -3.35 17.10
N TYR A 133 -10.22 -3.95 16.03
CA TYR A 133 -9.93 -3.21 14.79
C TYR A 133 -11.19 -2.81 14.00
N LEU A 134 -12.37 -2.78 14.62
CA LEU A 134 -13.65 -2.45 13.98
C LEU A 134 -13.70 -1.00 13.49
N LEU A 135 -13.30 -0.02 14.31
CA LEU A 135 -13.29 1.39 13.89
C LEU A 135 -12.30 1.64 12.73
N PRO A 136 -11.03 1.19 12.80
CA PRO A 136 -10.12 1.26 11.66
C PRO A 136 -10.64 0.53 10.42
N PHE A 137 -11.28 -0.64 10.58
CA PHE A 137 -11.86 -1.40 9.48
C PHE A 137 -12.97 -0.60 8.76
N GLU A 138 -13.85 0.04 9.52
CA GLU A 138 -14.91 0.88 8.97
C GLU A 138 -14.34 2.11 8.24
N ILE A 139 -13.32 2.76 8.81
CA ILE A 139 -12.66 3.91 8.16
C ILE A 139 -12.03 3.47 6.83
N VAL A 140 -11.38 2.32 6.79
CA VAL A 140 -10.76 1.79 5.56
C VAL A 140 -11.83 1.38 4.54
N SER A 141 -12.95 0.79 4.96
CA SER A 141 -14.04 0.41 4.05
C SER A 141 -14.66 1.64 3.38
N VAL A 142 -14.94 2.69 4.15
CA VAL A 142 -15.42 3.98 3.63
C VAL A 142 -14.36 4.64 2.75
N HIS A 143 -13.08 4.58 3.12
CA HIS A 143 -12.01 5.13 2.29
C HIS A 143 -11.91 4.43 0.93
N LEU A 144 -11.98 3.09 0.91
CA LEU A 144 -11.97 2.31 -0.33
C LEU A 144 -13.19 2.61 -1.20
N LEU A 145 -14.37 2.81 -0.60
CA LEU A 145 -15.57 3.25 -1.32
C LEU A 145 -15.35 4.63 -1.97
N VAL A 146 -14.81 5.59 -1.21
CA VAL A 146 -14.52 6.94 -1.71
C VAL A 146 -13.49 6.90 -2.85
N VAL A 147 -12.43 6.10 -2.72
CA VAL A 147 -11.41 5.92 -3.75
C VAL A 147 -12.01 5.31 -5.03
N LEU A 148 -12.88 4.31 -4.90
CA LEU A 148 -13.55 3.68 -6.04
C LEU A 148 -14.45 4.67 -6.79
N VAL A 149 -15.28 5.43 -6.06
CA VAL A 149 -16.15 6.47 -6.65
C VAL A 149 -15.30 7.55 -7.32
N GLY A 150 -14.21 8.00 -6.67
CA GLY A 150 -13.29 9.00 -7.23
C GLY A 150 -12.62 8.53 -8.52
N ALA A 151 -12.11 7.29 -8.55
CA ALA A 151 -11.50 6.69 -9.73
C ALA A 151 -12.52 6.52 -10.87
N ALA A 152 -13.73 6.03 -10.58
CA ALA A 152 -14.79 5.86 -11.57
C ALA A 152 -15.24 7.20 -12.17
N HIS A 153 -15.34 8.25 -11.35
CA HIS A 153 -15.66 9.59 -11.81
C HIS A 153 -14.56 10.15 -12.72
N LEU A 154 -13.28 9.96 -12.37
CA LEU A 154 -12.14 10.42 -13.17
C LEU A 154 -12.03 9.69 -14.51
N ALA A 155 -12.35 8.39 -14.55
CA ALA A 155 -12.34 7.59 -15.77
C ALA A 155 -13.44 7.98 -16.78
N ARG A 156 -14.43 8.77 -16.37
CA ARG A 156 -15.57 9.14 -17.22
C ARG A 156 -15.19 10.22 -18.25
N ALA A 157 -14.90 9.81 -19.48
CA ALA A 157 -14.62 10.72 -20.58
C ALA A 157 -15.84 11.60 -20.93
N ARG A 158 -15.67 12.93 -20.90
CA ARG A 158 -16.70 13.89 -21.33
C ARG A 158 -16.82 13.88 -22.86
N ARG A 159 -17.91 13.35 -23.41
CA ARG A 159 -18.24 13.50 -24.84
C ARG A 159 -18.40 14.98 -25.18
N ARG A 160 -17.48 15.54 -25.98
CA ARG A 160 -17.59 16.88 -26.55
C ARG A 160 -18.88 16.96 -27.38
N ARG A 161 -19.78 17.88 -27.04
CA ARG A 161 -20.95 18.22 -27.87
C ARG A 161 -20.43 18.80 -29.18
N ARG A 162 -20.87 18.25 -30.32
CA ARG A 162 -20.64 18.86 -31.65
C ARG A 162 -21.30 20.25 -31.68
N PRO A 163 -20.64 21.30 -32.18
CA PRO A 163 -21.29 22.57 -32.46
C PRO A 163 -22.43 22.33 -33.44
N ALA A 164 -23.59 22.93 -33.17
CA ALA A 164 -24.74 22.86 -34.06
C ALA A 164 -24.32 23.31 -35.48
N GLU A 165 -24.66 22.49 -36.46
CA GLU A 165 -24.46 22.74 -37.87
C GLU A 165 -25.01 24.13 -38.20
N ALA A 166 -24.15 25.02 -38.71
CA ALA A 166 -24.59 26.32 -39.20
C ALA A 166 -25.54 26.08 -40.38
N VAL A 167 -26.82 26.39 -40.18
CA VAL A 167 -27.85 26.36 -41.21
C VAL A 167 -27.39 27.27 -42.37
N PRO A 168 -27.34 26.77 -43.62
CA PRO A 168 -26.95 27.59 -44.76
C PRO A 168 -27.99 28.70 -44.96
N ASP A 169 -27.50 29.95 -44.97
CA ASP A 169 -28.29 31.14 -45.25
C ASP A 169 -28.74 31.12 -46.72
N ALA A 170 -30.03 30.86 -46.94
CA ALA A 170 -30.67 30.78 -48.25
C ALA A 170 -30.94 32.16 -48.88
N SER A 171 -30.40 33.25 -48.33
CA SER A 171 -30.65 34.61 -48.83
C SER A 171 -29.71 35.10 -49.95
N ARG A 172 -28.80 34.26 -50.46
CA ARG A 172 -27.78 34.68 -51.46
C ARG A 172 -28.11 34.42 -52.94
N SER A 173 -29.34 34.07 -53.28
CA SER A 173 -29.78 33.98 -54.69
C SER A 173 -30.99 34.88 -54.95
N ALA A 174 -30.71 36.15 -55.25
CA ALA A 174 -31.61 37.07 -55.93
C ALA A 174 -30.78 37.99 -56.83
#